data_AF-A0A6F9ZLC7-F1
#
_entry.id   AF-A0A6F9ZLC7-F1
#
_cell.length_a   1.000
_cell.length_b   1.000
_cell.length_c   1.000
_cell.angle_alpha   90.00
_cell.angle_beta   90.00
_cell.angle_gamma   90.00
#
_symmetry.space_group_name_H-M   'P 1'
#
loop_
_entity.id
_entity.type
_entity.pdbx_description
1 polymer ?
#
loop_
_entity_poly.entity_id
_entity_poly.type
_entity_poly.pdbx_seq_one_letter_code
_entity_poly.pdbx_strand_id
1 'polypeptide(L)'
;MEVRKICQWCGKPFIAQKTTTCYCSHQCSNLGYKDRIRERKRQLKRSQELLQPRQAAEGQDFFSFAQAAKLMGVTRQYIYKLVKESKLRASRISGKKSLIRRADIELMMKTKPYERIMPKENFDITEYYTAEEIADKYKVNAKWVWTYTRQHKVPKVRIRQFNYYSKKHINAAFAKYEVDSDLTEWYTPEEIQEKYGMTRVAIRSQVYRNNIPSKKEHGQIFYSKLHFDLSKSSEQESKAEYYTVKEAMEKFNLSRDSVYGILQFHQINREKNGRFVRFLKVEFDKVMGVRK
;
A
#
# COMPACT_ATOMS: atom_id res chain seq x y z
N MET A 1 19.88 70.74 -2.73
CA MET A 1 19.98 69.27 -2.64
C MET A 1 20.15 68.73 -4.04
N GLU A 2 21.27 68.07 -4.31
CA GLU A 2 21.50 67.36 -5.57
C GLU A 2 21.16 65.88 -5.36
N VAL A 3 20.27 65.34 -6.20
CA VAL A 3 19.76 63.96 -6.06
C VAL A 3 20.21 63.14 -7.26
N ARG A 4 20.86 62.00 -7.02
CA ARG A 4 21.18 61.02 -8.08
C ARG A 4 19.89 60.32 -8.52
N LYS A 5 19.59 60.37 -9.82
CA LYS A 5 18.41 59.77 -10.44
C LYS A 5 18.76 59.00 -11.70
N ILE A 6 17.87 58.13 -12.14
CA ILE A 6 17.99 57.41 -13.42
C ILE A 6 17.11 58.11 -14.46
N CYS A 7 17.65 58.36 -15.66
CA CYS A 7 16.89 58.97 -16.74
C CYS A 7 15.81 58.01 -17.24
N GLN A 8 14.55 58.48 -17.30
CA GLN A 8 13.41 57.68 -17.76
C GLN A 8 13.44 57.29 -19.25
N TRP A 9 14.34 57.87 -20.04
CA TRP A 9 14.48 57.55 -21.48
C TRP A 9 15.68 56.65 -21.77
N CYS A 10 16.89 57.07 -21.38
CA CYS A 10 18.12 56.36 -21.72
C CYS A 10 18.62 55.41 -20.62
N GLY A 11 17.99 55.39 -19.44
CA GLY A 11 18.37 54.52 -18.32
C GLY A 11 19.70 54.87 -17.63
N LYS A 12 20.37 55.96 -18.03
CA LYS A 12 21.65 56.37 -17.45
C LYS A 12 21.45 57.14 -16.13
N PRO A 13 22.33 56.96 -15.13
CA PRO A 13 22.31 57.76 -13.91
C PRO A 13 22.75 59.21 -14.21
N PHE A 14 22.09 60.18 -13.58
CA PHE A 14 22.42 61.60 -13.68
C PHE A 14 22.14 62.33 -12.35
N ILE A 15 22.76 63.50 -12.18
CA ILE A 15 22.57 64.35 -10.99
C ILE A 15 21.49 65.39 -11.30
N ALA A 16 20.39 65.32 -10.55
CA ALA A 16 19.25 66.22 -10.68
C ALA A 16 19.34 67.37 -9.66
N GLN A 17 19.24 68.61 -10.14
CA GLN A 17 19.17 69.80 -9.29
C GLN A 17 17.75 70.06 -8.72
N LYS A 18 16.72 69.56 -9.40
CA LYS A 18 15.31 69.68 -8.98
C LYS A 18 14.67 68.31 -8.81
N THR A 19 13.84 68.14 -7.80
CA THR A 19 13.09 66.91 -7.52
C THR A 19 12.10 66.53 -8.63
N THR A 20 11.72 67.46 -9.50
CA THR A 20 10.81 67.23 -10.65
C THR A 20 11.51 66.79 -11.93
N THR A 21 12.85 66.85 -12.00
CA THR A 21 13.58 66.46 -13.22
C THR A 21 13.63 64.93 -13.37
N CYS A 22 13.26 64.46 -14.57
CA CYS A 22 13.11 63.04 -14.91
C CYS A 22 14.08 62.56 -16.01
N TYR A 23 14.81 63.47 -16.64
CA TYR A 23 15.68 63.18 -17.79
C TYR A 23 17.05 63.82 -17.62
N CYS A 24 18.09 63.17 -18.15
CA CYS A 24 19.47 63.66 -18.07
C CYS A 24 19.78 64.81 -19.03
N SER A 25 18.96 65.03 -20.07
CA SER A 25 19.14 66.10 -21.05
C SER A 25 17.82 66.50 -21.72
N HIS A 26 17.78 67.69 -22.34
CA HIS A 26 16.64 68.16 -23.13
C HIS A 26 16.30 67.21 -24.29
N GLN A 27 17.31 66.61 -24.92
CA GLN A 27 17.13 65.61 -25.97
C GLN A 27 16.38 64.37 -25.46
N CYS A 28 16.79 63.83 -24.30
CA CYS A 28 16.11 62.69 -23.67
C CYS A 28 14.66 63.03 -23.26
N SER A 29 14.42 64.26 -22.81
CA SER A 29 13.08 64.75 -22.49
C SER A 29 12.17 64.78 -23.74
N ASN A 30 12.67 65.30 -24.86
CA ASN A 30 11.92 65.37 -26.12
C ASN A 30 11.63 63.99 -26.71
N LEU A 31 12.60 63.08 -26.65
CA LEU A 31 12.40 61.70 -27.10
C LEU A 31 11.39 60.96 -26.21
N GLY A 32 11.51 61.08 -24.89
CA GLY A 32 10.55 60.53 -23.94
C GLY A 32 9.14 61.12 -24.10
N TYR A 33 9.02 62.40 -24.43
CA TYR A 33 7.73 63.01 -24.78
C TYR A 33 7.12 62.39 -26.05
N LYS A 34 7.88 62.34 -27.15
CA LYS A 34 7.40 61.75 -28.42
C LYS A 34 7.03 60.28 -28.29
N ASP A 35 7.73 59.53 -27.45
CA ASP A 35 7.42 58.13 -27.20
C ASP A 35 6.14 57.95 -26.40
N ARG A 36 5.92 58.71 -25.31
CA ARG A 36 4.65 58.71 -24.57
C ARG A 36 3.45 59.04 -25.45
N ILE A 37 3.59 59.98 -26.39
CA ILE A 37 2.52 60.31 -27.35
C ILE A 37 2.26 59.15 -28.31
N ARG A 38 3.31 58.47 -28.81
CA ARG A 38 3.16 57.26 -29.64
C ARG A 38 2.51 56.11 -28.87
N GLU A 39 2.93 55.87 -27.63
CA GLU A 39 2.35 54.88 -26.72
C GLU A 39 0.85 55.12 -26.53
N ARG A 40 0.47 56.37 -26.22
CA ARG A 40 -0.93 56.78 -26.04
C ARG A 40 -1.75 56.57 -27.31
N LYS A 41 -1.21 56.89 -28.50
CA LYS A 41 -1.88 56.61 -29.78
C LYS A 41 -2.05 55.11 -30.04
N ARG A 42 -1.06 54.27 -29.71
CA ARG A 42 -1.18 52.80 -29.81
C ARG A 42 -2.25 52.27 -28.87
N GLN A 43 -2.28 52.75 -27.63
CA GLN A 43 -3.28 52.36 -26.63
C GLN A 43 -4.70 52.74 -27.07
N LEU A 44 -4.90 53.96 -27.59
CA LEU A 44 -6.19 54.42 -28.11
C LEU A 44 -6.67 53.57 -29.31
N LYS A 45 -5.78 53.25 -30.24
CA LYS A 45 -6.10 52.34 -31.35
C LYS A 45 -6.49 50.94 -30.84
N ARG A 46 -5.71 50.37 -29.93
CA ARG A 46 -5.99 49.05 -29.32
C ARG A 46 -7.32 49.04 -28.57
N SER A 47 -7.65 50.09 -27.82
CA SER A 47 -8.95 50.20 -27.14
C SER A 47 -10.11 50.35 -28.12
N GLN A 48 -9.91 51.09 -29.22
CA GLN A 48 -10.92 51.26 -30.26
C GLN A 48 -11.19 49.95 -31.02
N GLU A 49 -10.14 49.18 -31.35
CA GLU A 49 -10.25 47.87 -32.00
C GLU A 49 -10.97 46.82 -31.13
N LEU A 50 -10.90 46.93 -29.80
CA LEU A 50 -11.63 46.04 -28.88
C LEU A 50 -13.12 46.39 -28.77
N LEU A 51 -13.49 47.66 -29.00
CA LEU A 51 -14.86 48.16 -28.86
C LEU A 51 -15.69 48.00 -30.15
N GLN A 52 -15.07 48.18 -31.33
CA GLN A 52 -15.78 48.07 -32.61
C GLN A 52 -16.48 46.72 -32.87
N PRO A 53 -15.92 45.55 -32.52
CA PRO A 53 -16.57 44.27 -32.77
C PRO A 53 -17.86 44.07 -31.95
N ARG A 54 -17.95 44.70 -30.78
CA ARG A 54 -19.13 44.60 -29.90
C ARG A 54 -20.28 45.46 -30.42
N GLN A 55 -19.99 46.72 -30.75
CA GLN A 55 -20.99 47.67 -31.25
C GLN A 55 -21.57 47.25 -32.62
N ALA A 56 -20.76 46.68 -33.52
CA ALA A 56 -21.24 46.21 -34.81
C ALA A 56 -22.05 44.90 -34.75
N ALA A 57 -21.95 44.14 -33.64
CA ALA A 57 -22.67 42.89 -33.44
C ALA A 57 -24.04 43.11 -32.76
N GLU A 58 -24.24 44.24 -32.10
CA GLU A 58 -25.51 44.63 -31.49
C GLU A 58 -26.54 44.89 -32.61
N GLY A 59 -27.56 44.03 -32.71
CA GLY A 59 -28.63 44.11 -33.71
C GLY A 59 -28.49 43.17 -34.92
N GLN A 60 -27.41 42.41 -35.06
CA GLN A 60 -27.29 41.37 -36.09
C GLN A 60 -27.71 39.99 -35.55
N ASP A 61 -28.62 39.33 -36.27
CA ASP A 61 -29.10 37.97 -35.94
C ASP A 61 -28.33 36.86 -36.63
N PHE A 62 -27.67 37.17 -37.75
CA PHE A 62 -26.93 36.21 -38.56
C PHE A 62 -25.45 36.52 -38.60
N PHE A 63 -24.63 35.55 -38.24
CA PHE A 63 -23.19 35.67 -38.20
C PHE A 63 -22.52 34.75 -39.20
N SER A 64 -21.52 35.26 -39.92
CA SER A 64 -20.52 34.41 -40.56
C SER A 64 -19.70 33.66 -39.51
N PHE A 65 -19.02 32.59 -39.92
CA PHE A 65 -18.20 31.79 -38.99
C PHE A 65 -17.07 32.62 -38.34
N ALA A 66 -16.53 33.60 -39.07
CA ALA A 66 -15.52 34.51 -38.55
C ALA A 66 -16.09 35.49 -37.52
N GLN A 67 -17.30 35.99 -37.73
CA GLN A 67 -17.99 36.86 -36.76
C GLN A 67 -18.42 36.07 -35.52
N ALA A 68 -18.96 34.86 -35.68
CA ALA A 68 -19.33 33.99 -34.57
C ALA A 68 -18.11 33.61 -33.69
N ALA A 69 -16.97 33.33 -34.32
CA ALA A 69 -15.71 33.08 -33.62
C ALA A 69 -15.27 34.29 -32.77
N LYS A 70 -15.33 35.50 -33.34
CA LYS A 70 -15.03 36.74 -32.60
C LYS A 70 -16.02 36.99 -31.46
N LEU A 71 -17.30 36.73 -31.67
CA LEU A 71 -18.36 36.91 -30.66
C LEU A 71 -18.17 35.97 -29.46
N MET A 72 -17.84 34.70 -29.73
CA MET A 72 -17.60 33.69 -28.68
C MET A 72 -16.19 33.74 -28.08
N GLY A 73 -15.26 34.52 -28.65
CA GLY A 73 -13.86 34.55 -28.23
C GLY A 73 -13.08 33.26 -28.54
N VAL A 74 -13.47 32.53 -29.58
CA VAL A 74 -12.85 31.25 -29.98
C VAL A 74 -12.20 31.35 -31.37
N THR A 75 -11.40 30.35 -31.76
CA THR A 75 -10.84 30.30 -33.11
C THR A 75 -11.89 29.92 -34.15
N ARG A 76 -11.73 30.40 -35.39
CA ARG A 76 -12.61 30.02 -36.52
C ARG A 76 -12.64 28.50 -36.73
N GLN A 77 -11.52 27.82 -36.52
CA GLN A 77 -11.42 26.35 -36.60
C GLN A 77 -12.31 25.66 -35.56
N TYR A 78 -12.41 26.20 -34.34
CA TYR A 78 -13.26 25.64 -33.31
C TYR A 78 -14.75 25.73 -33.69
N ILE A 79 -15.19 26.82 -34.31
CA ILE A 79 -16.54 26.92 -34.87
C ILE A 79 -16.78 25.84 -35.94
N TYR A 80 -15.83 25.62 -36.86
CA TYR A 80 -15.94 24.52 -37.82
C TYR A 80 -16.06 23.15 -37.14
N LYS A 81 -15.27 22.91 -36.07
CA LYS A 81 -15.35 21.68 -35.27
C LYS A 81 -16.73 21.51 -34.64
N LEU A 82 -17.27 22.56 -34.02
CA LEU A 82 -18.60 22.51 -33.39
C LEU A 82 -19.73 22.23 -34.41
N VAL A 83 -19.65 22.82 -35.60
CA VAL A 83 -20.60 22.56 -36.68
C VAL A 83 -20.45 21.13 -37.22
N LYS A 84 -19.21 20.65 -37.40
CA LYS A 84 -18.93 19.28 -37.85
C LYS A 84 -19.39 18.21 -36.86
N GLU A 85 -19.26 18.48 -35.56
CA GLU A 85 -19.73 17.61 -34.47
C GLU A 85 -21.24 17.77 -34.19
N SER A 86 -21.97 18.53 -35.03
CA SER A 86 -23.40 18.83 -34.88
C SER A 86 -23.78 19.48 -33.54
N LYS A 87 -22.80 20.08 -32.85
CA LYS A 87 -23.01 20.80 -31.56
C LYS A 87 -23.52 22.22 -31.76
N LEU A 88 -23.21 22.83 -32.91
CA LEU A 88 -23.67 24.16 -33.30
C LEU A 88 -24.38 24.09 -34.64
N ARG A 89 -25.61 24.60 -34.70
CA ARG A 89 -26.40 24.65 -35.93
C ARG A 89 -25.91 25.78 -36.84
N ALA A 90 -25.74 25.47 -38.12
CA ALA A 90 -25.35 26.44 -39.14
C ALA A 90 -26.12 26.16 -40.43
N SER A 91 -26.53 27.24 -41.11
CA SER A 91 -27.23 27.17 -42.40
C SER A 91 -26.25 27.46 -43.54
N ARG A 92 -26.21 26.57 -44.54
CA ARG A 92 -25.45 26.78 -45.78
C ARG A 92 -26.38 27.39 -46.82
N ILE A 93 -26.17 28.68 -47.13
CA ILE A 93 -27.00 29.41 -48.10
C ILE A 93 -26.42 29.27 -49.52
N SER A 94 -25.10 29.14 -49.62
CA SER A 94 -24.41 28.92 -50.90
C SER A 94 -23.17 28.05 -50.68
N GLY A 95 -22.59 27.53 -51.75
CA GLY A 95 -21.35 26.73 -51.70
C GLY A 95 -20.23 27.39 -50.89
N LYS A 96 -20.15 28.73 -50.93
CA LYS A 96 -19.14 29.55 -50.23
C LYS A 96 -19.66 30.29 -48.98
N LYS A 97 -20.97 30.28 -48.70
CA LYS A 97 -21.57 31.08 -47.62
C LYS A 97 -22.35 30.20 -46.64
N SER A 98 -21.91 30.23 -45.38
CA SER A 98 -22.58 29.62 -44.24
C SER A 98 -22.79 30.66 -43.14
N LEU A 99 -23.99 30.67 -42.56
CA LEU A 99 -24.40 31.58 -41.50
C LEU A 99 -24.85 30.81 -40.26
N ILE A 100 -24.64 31.40 -39.09
CA ILE A 100 -25.04 30.91 -37.77
C ILE A 100 -26.01 31.93 -37.19
N ARG A 101 -27.15 31.48 -36.68
CA ARG A 101 -28.09 32.37 -35.98
C ARG A 101 -27.60 32.62 -34.56
N ARG A 102 -27.80 33.84 -34.08
CA ARG A 102 -27.55 34.21 -32.67
C ARG A 102 -28.26 33.25 -31.71
N ALA A 103 -29.52 32.96 -31.98
CA ALA A 103 -30.34 32.04 -31.18
C ALA A 103 -29.74 30.64 -31.06
N ASP A 104 -29.08 30.12 -32.11
CA ASP A 104 -28.45 28.79 -32.07
C ASP A 104 -27.21 28.77 -31.17
N ILE A 105 -26.44 29.87 -31.15
CA ILE A 105 -25.29 30.03 -30.24
C ILE A 105 -25.78 30.09 -28.79
N GLU A 106 -26.82 30.88 -28.52
CA GLU A 106 -27.42 31.00 -27.18
C GLU A 106 -28.02 29.68 -26.70
N LEU A 107 -28.72 28.95 -27.59
CA LEU A 107 -29.27 27.64 -27.29
C LEU A 107 -28.17 26.63 -26.96
N MET A 108 -27.08 26.60 -27.72
CA MET A 108 -25.93 25.74 -27.43
C MET A 108 -25.32 26.06 -26.05
N MET A 109 -25.17 27.34 -25.71
CA MET A 109 -24.64 27.74 -24.40
C MET A 109 -25.58 27.39 -23.25
N LYS A 110 -26.90 27.49 -23.43
CA LYS A 110 -27.90 27.10 -22.42
C LYS A 110 -27.95 25.59 -22.19
N THR A 111 -27.82 24.80 -23.25
CA THR A 111 -27.97 23.33 -23.19
C THR A 111 -26.76 22.61 -22.61
N LYS A 112 -25.56 23.22 -22.66
CA LYS A 112 -24.32 22.64 -22.14
C LYS A 112 -23.69 23.54 -21.08
N PRO A 113 -24.21 23.50 -19.85
CA PRO A 113 -23.57 24.17 -18.73
C PRO A 113 -22.16 23.59 -18.50
N TYR A 114 -21.29 24.38 -17.87
CA TYR A 114 -19.94 23.96 -17.56
C TYR A 114 -19.93 22.77 -16.58
N GLU A 115 -19.48 21.61 -17.04
CA GLU A 115 -19.19 20.46 -16.20
C GLU A 115 -17.74 20.50 -15.73
N ARG A 116 -17.52 20.38 -14.42
CA ARG A 116 -16.16 20.23 -13.87
C ARG A 116 -15.60 18.89 -14.33
N ILE A 117 -14.59 18.92 -15.18
CA ILE A 117 -13.84 17.73 -15.57
C ILE A 117 -13.05 17.27 -14.33
N MET A 118 -13.55 16.25 -13.64
CA MET A 118 -12.74 15.54 -12.65
C MET A 118 -11.85 14.53 -13.37
N PRO A 119 -10.56 14.39 -12.99
CA PRO A 119 -9.74 13.29 -13.45
C PRO A 119 -10.46 11.97 -13.14
N LYS A 120 -10.71 11.15 -14.16
CA LYS A 120 -11.16 9.77 -13.94
C LYS A 120 -10.00 9.01 -13.30
N GLU A 121 -10.13 8.66 -12.03
CA GLU A 121 -9.24 7.65 -11.44
C GLU A 121 -9.61 6.30 -12.03
N ASN A 122 -8.80 5.82 -12.99
CA ASN A 122 -8.85 4.45 -13.47
C ASN A 122 -8.24 3.53 -12.39
N PHE A 123 -8.88 3.43 -11.23
CA PHE A 123 -8.47 2.52 -10.17
C PHE A 123 -9.52 1.42 -10.04
N ASP A 124 -9.23 0.25 -10.60
CA ASP A 124 -10.05 -0.93 -10.39
C ASP A 124 -9.68 -1.58 -9.06
N ILE A 125 -10.51 -1.34 -8.04
CA ILE A 125 -10.32 -1.84 -6.67
C ILE A 125 -10.24 -3.38 -6.65
N THR A 126 -10.84 -4.06 -7.63
CA THR A 126 -10.88 -5.54 -7.66
C THR A 126 -9.51 -6.20 -7.86
N GLU A 127 -8.52 -5.48 -8.38
CA GLU A 127 -7.17 -6.02 -8.66
C GLU A 127 -6.17 -5.85 -7.50
N TYR A 128 -6.61 -5.27 -6.38
CA TYR A 128 -5.75 -4.94 -5.25
C TYR A 128 -6.20 -5.65 -3.96
N TYR A 129 -5.24 -5.87 -3.06
CA TYR A 129 -5.46 -6.28 -1.68
C TYR A 129 -5.09 -5.15 -0.71
N THR A 130 -5.79 -5.07 0.40
CA THR A 130 -5.35 -4.30 1.57
C THR A 130 -4.37 -5.10 2.43
N ALA A 131 -3.60 -4.44 3.28
CA ALA A 131 -2.68 -5.16 4.18
C ALA A 131 -3.40 -6.12 5.14
N GLU A 132 -4.64 -5.80 5.52
CA GLU A 132 -5.49 -6.61 6.40
C GLU A 132 -5.97 -7.87 5.68
N GLU A 133 -6.45 -7.73 4.44
CA GLU A 133 -6.85 -8.88 3.61
C GLU A 133 -5.67 -9.85 3.35
N ILE A 134 -4.46 -9.32 3.15
CA ILE A 134 -3.25 -10.15 2.99
C ILE A 134 -2.96 -10.90 4.30
N ALA A 135 -3.11 -10.24 5.44
CA ALA A 135 -2.90 -10.85 6.75
C ALA A 135 -3.87 -12.02 6.98
N ASP A 136 -5.14 -11.84 6.64
CA ASP A 136 -6.18 -12.86 6.83
C ASP A 136 -6.05 -14.03 5.86
N LYS A 137 -5.71 -13.74 4.60
CA LYS A 137 -5.52 -14.76 3.55
C LYS A 137 -4.33 -15.68 3.86
N TYR A 138 -3.21 -15.10 4.29
CA TYR A 138 -1.98 -15.86 4.54
C TYR A 138 -1.74 -16.17 6.02
N LYS A 139 -2.71 -15.89 6.91
CA LYS A 139 -2.62 -16.10 8.37
C LYS A 139 -1.38 -15.49 9.02
N VAL A 140 -0.90 -14.38 8.45
CA VAL A 140 0.26 -13.62 8.94
C VAL A 140 -0.21 -12.39 9.73
N ASN A 141 0.69 -11.79 10.50
CA ASN A 141 0.38 -10.55 11.22
C ASN A 141 0.44 -9.34 10.27
N ALA A 142 -0.53 -8.43 10.33
CA ALA A 142 -0.57 -7.20 9.53
C ALA A 142 0.71 -6.35 9.66
N LYS A 143 1.30 -6.26 10.86
CA LYS A 143 2.58 -5.57 11.07
C LYS A 143 3.73 -6.20 10.28
N TRP A 144 3.70 -7.53 10.15
CA TRP A 144 4.68 -8.27 9.37
C TRP A 144 4.46 -8.02 7.87
N VAL A 145 3.23 -7.99 7.37
CA VAL A 145 2.91 -7.63 5.98
C VAL A 145 3.48 -6.25 5.61
N TRP A 146 3.34 -5.25 6.50
CA TRP A 146 3.94 -3.93 6.27
C TRP A 146 5.46 -3.96 6.25
N THR A 147 6.08 -4.81 7.08
CA THR A 147 7.54 -4.93 7.12
C THR A 147 8.05 -5.62 5.86
N TYR A 148 7.41 -6.72 5.46
CA TYR A 148 7.71 -7.50 4.27
C TYR A 148 7.57 -6.67 2.99
N THR A 149 6.43 -6.01 2.80
CA THR A 149 6.18 -5.17 1.61
C THR A 149 7.18 -4.01 1.47
N ARG A 150 7.68 -3.46 2.59
CA ARG A 150 8.74 -2.44 2.58
C ARG A 150 10.10 -3.02 2.22
N GLN A 151 10.48 -4.16 2.80
CA GLN A 151 11.76 -4.83 2.54
C GLN A 151 11.86 -5.28 1.08
N HIS A 152 10.81 -5.88 0.55
CA HIS A 152 10.75 -6.39 -0.82
C HIS A 152 10.33 -5.33 -1.86
N LYS A 153 10.16 -4.07 -1.45
CA LYS A 153 9.79 -2.94 -2.32
C LYS A 153 8.58 -3.23 -3.21
N VAL A 154 7.56 -3.89 -2.65
CA VAL A 154 6.33 -4.25 -3.40
C VAL A 154 5.61 -2.97 -3.84
N PRO A 155 5.23 -2.84 -5.13
CA PRO A 155 4.48 -1.68 -5.60
C PRO A 155 3.18 -1.51 -4.84
N LYS A 156 2.92 -0.28 -4.37
CA LYS A 156 1.71 0.06 -3.62
C LYS A 156 1.08 1.34 -4.14
N VAL A 157 -0.25 1.39 -4.09
CA VAL A 157 -1.02 2.60 -4.37
C VAL A 157 -1.65 3.05 -3.06
N ARG A 158 -1.48 4.34 -2.72
CA ARG A 158 -2.08 4.92 -1.53
C ARG A 158 -3.36 5.63 -1.91
N ILE A 159 -4.49 5.12 -1.44
CA ILE A 159 -5.79 5.78 -1.60
C ILE A 159 -6.23 6.22 -0.21
N ARG A 160 -6.31 7.54 -0.03
CA ARG A 160 -6.58 8.18 1.27
C ARG A 160 -5.58 7.70 2.35
N GLN A 161 -6.04 6.88 3.29
CA GLN A 161 -5.27 6.38 4.43
C GLN A 161 -4.76 4.94 4.25
N PHE A 162 -5.28 4.20 3.27
CA PHE A 162 -4.94 2.79 3.09
C PHE A 162 -3.89 2.58 2.00
N ASN A 163 -3.06 1.55 2.19
CA ASN A 163 -2.11 1.08 1.18
C ASN A 163 -2.70 -0.15 0.48
N TYR A 164 -2.82 -0.06 -0.84
CA TYR A 164 -3.31 -1.11 -1.71
C TYR A 164 -2.13 -1.74 -2.45
N TYR A 165 -2.09 -3.06 -2.47
CA TYR A 165 -1.05 -3.85 -3.14
C TYR A 165 -1.66 -4.69 -4.26
N SER A 166 -1.00 -4.76 -5.40
CA SER A 166 -1.49 -5.56 -6.53
C SER A 166 -1.56 -7.04 -6.16
N LYS A 167 -2.71 -7.68 -6.42
CA LYS A 167 -2.93 -9.12 -6.13
C LYS A 167 -1.86 -10.00 -6.79
N LYS A 168 -1.44 -9.68 -8.01
CA LYS A 168 -0.40 -10.41 -8.76
C LYS A 168 0.93 -10.45 -8.01
N HIS A 169 1.38 -9.29 -7.53
CA HIS A 169 2.65 -9.15 -6.83
C HIS A 169 2.61 -9.85 -5.47
N ILE A 170 1.50 -9.73 -4.74
CA ILE A 170 1.33 -10.39 -3.45
C ILE A 170 1.26 -11.91 -3.64
N ASN A 171 0.42 -12.42 -4.53
CA ASN A 171 0.32 -13.86 -4.75
C ASN A 171 1.67 -14.46 -5.15
N ALA A 172 2.42 -13.82 -6.05
CA ALA A 172 3.76 -14.27 -6.43
C ALA A 172 4.76 -14.22 -5.25
N ALA A 173 4.71 -13.18 -4.43
CA ALA A 173 5.61 -13.03 -3.28
C ALA A 173 5.28 -13.97 -2.13
N PHE A 174 4.00 -14.37 -1.99
CA PHE A 174 3.50 -15.19 -0.90
C PHE A 174 3.26 -16.67 -1.27
N ALA A 175 3.42 -17.05 -2.54
CA ALA A 175 3.27 -18.44 -3.00
C ALA A 175 4.13 -19.44 -2.22
N LYS A 176 5.30 -19.02 -1.71
CA LYS A 176 6.19 -19.86 -0.87
C LYS A 176 5.60 -20.21 0.50
N TYR A 177 4.58 -19.48 0.94
CA TYR A 177 3.93 -19.62 2.25
C TYR A 177 2.54 -20.23 2.13
N GLU A 178 2.13 -20.69 0.94
CA GLU A 178 0.96 -21.56 0.83
C GLU A 178 1.29 -22.88 1.53
N VAL A 179 0.55 -23.17 2.60
CA VAL A 179 0.73 -24.36 3.42
C VAL A 179 -0.38 -25.34 3.06
N ASP A 180 -0.03 -26.56 2.68
CA ASP A 180 -1.00 -27.65 2.48
C ASP A 180 -1.77 -27.90 3.79
N SER A 181 -3.09 -27.79 3.71
CA SER A 181 -4.02 -27.84 4.84
C SER A 181 -4.38 -29.27 5.28
N ASP A 182 -3.45 -30.22 5.16
CA ASP A 182 -3.74 -31.65 5.38
C ASP A 182 -3.70 -32.06 6.86
N LEU A 183 -3.13 -31.21 7.73
CA LEU A 183 -3.12 -31.41 9.18
C LEU A 183 -4.21 -30.56 9.84
N THR A 184 -5.31 -31.20 10.23
CA THR A 184 -6.52 -30.52 10.71
C THR A 184 -6.44 -30.07 12.17
N GLU A 185 -5.66 -30.77 13.00
CA GLU A 185 -5.70 -30.57 14.45
C GLU A 185 -4.36 -30.15 15.06
N TRP A 186 -4.39 -29.00 15.76
CA TRP A 186 -3.22 -28.39 16.36
C TRP A 186 -3.44 -28.00 17.82
N TYR A 187 -2.41 -28.17 18.65
CA TYR A 187 -2.35 -27.69 20.01
C TYR A 187 -1.71 -26.32 20.10
N THR A 188 -2.24 -25.47 20.98
CA THR A 188 -1.49 -24.33 21.51
C THR A 188 -0.53 -24.79 22.61
N PRO A 189 0.58 -24.05 22.86
CA PRO A 189 1.45 -24.34 23.97
C PRO A 189 0.70 -24.38 25.30
N GLU A 190 -0.30 -23.51 25.48
CA GLU A 190 -1.13 -23.39 26.69
C GLU A 190 -2.01 -24.62 26.91
N GLU A 191 -2.68 -25.11 25.87
CA GLU A 191 -3.44 -26.37 25.92
C GLU A 191 -2.56 -27.57 26.31
N ILE A 192 -1.31 -27.60 25.85
CA ILE A 192 -0.36 -28.66 26.23
C ILE A 192 0.05 -28.52 27.71
N GLN A 193 0.20 -27.30 28.22
CA GLN A 193 0.50 -27.09 29.65
C GLN A 193 -0.65 -27.62 30.51
N GLU A 194 -1.89 -27.38 30.11
CA GLU A 194 -3.08 -27.82 30.86
C GLU A 194 -3.27 -29.35 30.76
N LYS A 195 -3.20 -29.93 29.55
CA LYS A 195 -3.42 -31.36 29.33
C LYS A 195 -2.32 -32.25 29.93
N TYR A 196 -1.07 -31.82 29.85
CA TYR A 196 0.09 -32.64 30.22
C TYR A 196 0.92 -32.11 31.39
N GLY A 197 0.55 -30.96 31.98
CA GLY A 197 1.30 -30.35 33.08
C GLY A 197 2.72 -29.91 32.71
N MET A 198 3.02 -29.72 31.42
CA MET A 198 4.37 -29.41 30.95
C MET A 198 4.68 -27.91 30.98
N THR A 199 5.94 -27.58 31.28
CA THR A 199 6.44 -26.21 31.12
C THR A 199 6.69 -25.89 29.64
N ARG A 200 6.58 -24.62 29.25
CA ARG A 200 6.84 -24.18 27.86
C ARG A 200 8.21 -24.64 27.32
N VAL A 201 9.21 -24.71 28.20
CA VAL A 201 10.56 -25.20 27.86
C VAL A 201 10.56 -26.70 27.55
N ALA A 202 9.87 -27.49 28.38
CA ALA A 202 9.73 -28.93 28.16
C ALA A 202 9.00 -29.23 26.85
N ILE A 203 7.94 -28.49 26.54
CA ILE A 203 7.20 -28.61 25.26
C ILE A 203 8.14 -28.36 24.08
N ARG A 204 8.93 -27.28 24.11
CA ARG A 204 9.87 -26.96 23.03
C ARG A 204 10.95 -28.03 22.84
N SER A 205 11.46 -28.58 23.94
CA SER A 205 12.42 -29.68 23.92
C SER A 205 11.82 -30.95 23.33
N GLN A 206 10.57 -31.28 23.71
CA GLN A 206 9.85 -32.45 23.20
C GLN A 206 9.63 -32.37 21.69
N VAL A 207 9.17 -31.22 21.22
CA VAL A 207 8.92 -30.94 19.80
C VAL A 207 10.20 -31.10 19.00
N TYR A 208 11.30 -30.55 19.50
CA TYR A 208 12.60 -30.65 18.83
C TYR A 208 13.12 -32.09 18.78
N ARG A 209 13.06 -32.84 19.89
CA ARG A 209 13.56 -34.23 19.95
C ARG A 209 12.80 -35.18 19.03
N ASN A 210 11.49 -35.01 18.93
CA ASN A 210 10.61 -35.90 18.17
C ASN A 210 10.25 -35.34 16.79
N ASN A 211 10.90 -34.24 16.36
CA ASN A 211 10.63 -33.55 15.08
C ASN A 211 9.14 -33.32 14.82
N ILE A 212 8.40 -32.86 15.85
CA ILE A 212 6.95 -32.68 15.75
C ILE A 212 6.65 -31.51 14.81
N PRO A 213 5.79 -31.70 13.79
CA PRO A 213 5.37 -30.62 12.91
C PRO A 213 4.82 -29.43 13.69
N SER A 214 5.27 -28.23 13.33
CA SER A 214 4.84 -26.97 13.94
C SER A 214 4.48 -25.95 12.87
N LYS A 215 3.45 -25.14 13.15
CA LYS A 215 3.04 -24.01 12.31
C LYS A 215 3.00 -22.73 13.11
N LYS A 216 3.11 -21.59 12.45
CA LYS A 216 3.04 -20.27 13.07
C LYS A 216 1.93 -19.45 12.44
N GLU A 217 0.86 -19.21 13.18
CA GLU A 217 -0.27 -18.40 12.74
C GLU A 217 -0.37 -17.16 13.62
N HIS A 218 -0.48 -15.98 13.00
CA HIS A 218 -0.58 -14.68 13.69
C HIS A 218 0.50 -14.38 14.75
N GLY A 219 1.62 -15.11 14.76
CA GLY A 219 2.69 -14.97 15.75
C GLY A 219 2.67 -16.03 16.85
N GLN A 220 1.60 -16.81 16.96
CA GLN A 220 1.48 -17.94 17.87
C GLN A 220 1.94 -19.22 17.18
N ILE A 221 2.66 -20.06 17.93
CA ILE A 221 3.17 -21.35 17.43
C ILE A 221 2.15 -22.41 17.83
N PHE A 222 1.88 -23.32 16.91
CA PHE A 222 1.01 -24.47 17.12
C PHE A 222 1.76 -25.75 16.80
N TYR A 223 1.43 -26.83 17.50
CA TYR A 223 2.05 -28.15 17.33
C TYR A 223 0.99 -29.18 16.93
N SER A 224 1.33 -30.13 16.06
CA SER A 224 0.36 -31.16 15.63
C SER A 224 -0.11 -32.01 16.82
N LYS A 225 -1.44 -32.14 17.02
CA LYS A 225 -1.99 -32.92 18.14
C LYS A 225 -1.60 -34.40 18.07
N LEU A 226 -1.80 -35.00 16.90
CA LEU A 226 -1.55 -36.42 16.67
C LEU A 226 -0.09 -36.80 16.98
N HIS A 227 0.86 -36.05 16.41
CA HIS A 227 2.28 -36.33 16.61
C HIS A 227 2.73 -36.05 18.05
N PHE A 228 2.14 -35.06 18.71
CA PHE A 228 2.45 -34.75 20.09
C PHE A 228 1.96 -35.83 21.05
N ASP A 229 0.73 -36.30 20.87
CA ASP A 229 0.13 -37.37 21.69
C ASP A 229 0.90 -38.69 21.51
N LEU A 230 1.25 -39.06 20.27
CA LEU A 230 2.09 -40.24 19.97
C LEU A 230 3.48 -40.18 20.63
N SER A 231 4.09 -38.98 20.69
CA SER A 231 5.38 -38.81 21.37
C SER A 231 5.28 -39.01 22.89
N LYS A 232 4.09 -38.86 23.47
CA LYS A 232 3.85 -39.07 24.91
C LYS A 232 3.40 -40.47 25.23
N SER A 233 2.57 -41.11 24.40
CA SER A 233 2.22 -42.52 24.59
C SER A 233 3.45 -43.41 24.52
N SER A 234 4.36 -43.19 23.57
CA SER A 234 5.62 -43.95 23.46
C SER A 234 6.59 -43.74 24.65
N GLU A 235 6.68 -42.54 25.20
CA GLU A 235 7.45 -42.29 26.44
C GLU A 235 6.80 -42.94 27.68
N GLN A 236 5.46 -42.99 27.71
CA GLN A 236 4.72 -43.65 28.79
C GLN A 236 4.86 -45.17 28.72
N GLU A 237 4.79 -45.77 27.53
CA GLU A 237 5.02 -47.21 27.30
C GLU A 237 6.45 -47.62 27.67
N SER A 238 7.47 -46.89 27.21
CA SER A 238 8.86 -47.18 27.58
C SER A 238 9.16 -46.95 29.08
N LYS A 239 8.44 -46.05 29.77
CA LYS A 239 8.51 -45.94 31.24
C LYS A 239 7.69 -47.04 31.94
N ALA A 240 6.63 -47.52 31.32
CA ALA A 240 5.83 -48.63 31.83
C ALA A 240 6.58 -49.96 31.74
N GLU A 241 7.50 -50.13 30.80
CA GLU A 241 8.27 -51.38 30.59
C GLU A 241 9.50 -51.53 31.49
N TYR A 242 10.04 -50.45 32.07
CA TYR A 242 11.29 -50.46 32.84
C TYR A 242 11.14 -49.96 34.28
N TYR A 243 11.74 -50.66 35.24
CA TYR A 243 11.89 -50.18 36.63
C TYR A 243 13.16 -49.36 36.78
N THR A 244 13.09 -48.29 37.57
CA THR A 244 14.28 -47.71 38.20
C THR A 244 14.61 -48.45 39.49
N VAL A 245 15.88 -48.41 39.91
CA VAL A 245 16.33 -49.02 41.19
C VAL A 245 15.49 -48.53 42.37
N LYS A 246 15.13 -47.24 42.40
CA LYS A 246 14.31 -46.66 43.48
C LYS A 246 12.88 -47.21 43.49
N GLU A 247 12.24 -47.31 42.33
CA GLU A 247 10.90 -47.90 42.20
C GLU A 247 10.90 -49.38 42.60
N ALA A 248 11.96 -50.14 42.28
CA ALA A 248 12.10 -51.53 42.71
C ALA A 248 12.32 -51.66 44.22
N MET A 249 13.08 -50.75 44.84
CA MET A 249 13.25 -50.71 46.31
C MET A 249 11.91 -50.50 47.01
N GLU A 250 11.10 -49.54 46.54
CA GLU A 250 9.78 -49.23 47.10
C GLU A 250 8.77 -50.35 46.87
N LYS A 251 8.76 -50.98 45.68
CA LYS A 251 7.81 -52.05 45.35
C LYS A 251 8.07 -53.35 46.11
N PHE A 252 9.34 -53.68 46.33
CA PHE A 252 9.76 -54.97 46.91
C PHE A 252 10.31 -54.86 48.33
N ASN A 253 10.30 -53.67 48.95
CA ASN A 253 10.92 -53.39 50.24
C ASN A 253 12.37 -53.88 50.35
N LEU A 254 13.14 -53.68 49.27
CA LEU A 254 14.54 -54.11 49.19
C LEU A 254 15.50 -52.95 49.48
N SER A 255 16.64 -53.28 50.07
CA SER A 255 17.76 -52.32 50.16
C SER A 255 18.34 -52.06 48.76
N ARG A 256 18.96 -50.90 48.58
CA ARG A 256 19.64 -50.54 47.32
C ARG A 256 20.63 -51.61 46.88
N ASP A 257 21.42 -52.13 47.82
CA ASP A 257 22.46 -53.12 47.53
C ASP A 257 21.86 -54.48 47.21
N SER A 258 20.74 -54.84 47.83
CA SER A 258 19.97 -56.03 47.47
C SER A 258 19.47 -55.97 46.03
N VAL A 259 18.98 -54.82 45.57
CA VAL A 259 18.54 -54.65 44.17
C VAL A 259 19.73 -54.82 43.22
N TYR A 260 20.89 -54.22 43.48
CA TYR A 260 22.08 -54.42 42.64
C TYR A 260 22.61 -55.86 42.69
N GLY A 261 22.56 -56.52 43.85
CA GLY A 261 22.95 -57.91 44.01
C GLY A 261 22.05 -58.85 43.19
N ILE A 262 20.74 -58.64 43.19
CA ILE A 262 19.78 -59.42 42.40
C ILE A 262 20.01 -59.19 40.90
N LEU A 263 20.20 -57.94 40.47
CA LEU A 263 20.52 -57.62 39.07
C LEU A 263 21.81 -58.30 38.61
N GLN A 264 22.82 -58.35 39.47
CA GLN A 264 24.11 -58.98 39.17
C GLN A 264 24.04 -60.51 39.18
N PHE A 265 23.35 -61.10 40.16
CA PHE A 265 23.23 -62.55 40.32
C PHE A 265 22.40 -63.18 39.19
N HIS A 266 21.29 -62.53 38.81
CA HIS A 266 20.41 -63.00 37.74
C HIS A 266 20.78 -62.45 36.35
N GLN A 267 21.88 -61.72 36.22
CA GLN A 267 22.39 -61.16 34.97
C GLN A 267 21.33 -60.37 34.18
N ILE A 268 20.51 -59.58 34.88
CA ILE A 268 19.48 -58.76 34.23
C ILE A 268 20.16 -57.57 33.55
N ASN A 269 19.80 -57.34 32.28
CA ASN A 269 20.35 -56.25 31.50
C ASN A 269 19.99 -54.89 32.12
N ARG A 270 21.03 -54.08 32.34
CA ARG A 270 20.92 -52.75 32.94
C ARG A 270 21.26 -51.68 31.92
N GLU A 271 20.36 -50.73 31.77
CA GLU A 271 20.53 -49.57 30.91
C GLU A 271 20.75 -48.33 31.77
N LYS A 272 21.77 -47.53 31.41
CA LYS A 272 22.06 -46.27 32.08
C LYS A 272 21.29 -45.14 31.39
N ASN A 273 20.23 -44.65 32.03
CA ASN A 273 19.45 -43.50 31.56
C ASN A 273 19.77 -42.26 32.42
N GLY A 274 20.79 -41.50 31.98
CA GLY A 274 21.31 -40.35 32.71
C GLY A 274 21.94 -40.74 34.06
N ARG A 275 21.40 -40.20 35.16
CA ARG A 275 21.86 -40.51 36.53
C ARG A 275 21.27 -41.81 37.09
N PHE A 276 20.24 -42.35 36.45
CA PHE A 276 19.50 -43.51 36.94
C PHE A 276 19.83 -44.77 36.13
N VAL A 277 19.85 -45.91 36.81
CA VAL A 277 19.93 -47.23 36.18
C VAL A 277 18.51 -47.79 36.07
N ARG A 278 18.17 -48.28 34.87
CA ARG A 278 16.88 -48.90 34.54
C ARG A 278 17.07 -50.33 34.05
N PHE A 279 16.06 -51.16 34.25
CA PHE A 279 16.03 -52.57 33.83
C PHE A 279 14.58 -53.00 33.57
N LEU A 280 14.39 -54.04 32.76
CA LEU A 280 13.06 -54.49 32.33
C LEU A 280 12.23 -54.98 33.52
N LYS A 281 11.01 -54.46 33.69
CA LYS A 281 10.09 -54.85 34.78
C LYS A 281 9.76 -56.33 34.71
N VAL A 282 9.52 -56.83 33.50
CA VAL A 282 9.11 -58.21 33.25
C VAL A 282 10.19 -59.20 33.71
N GLU A 283 11.46 -58.90 33.47
CA GLU A 283 12.57 -59.76 33.88
C GLU A 283 12.79 -59.72 35.39
N PHE A 284 12.70 -58.54 36.00
CA PHE A 284 12.89 -58.38 37.44
C PHE A 284 11.72 -58.97 38.25
N ASP A 285 10.47 -58.77 37.81
CA ASP A 285 9.28 -59.34 38.47
C ASP A 285 9.28 -60.88 38.42
N LYS A 286 9.77 -61.48 37.32
CA LYS A 286 9.96 -62.94 37.20
C LYS A 286 10.94 -63.48 38.24
N VAL A 287 12.05 -62.77 38.46
CA VAL A 287 13.08 -63.15 39.43
C VAL A 287 12.57 -63.00 40.86
N MET A 288 11.77 -61.97 41.13
CA MET A 288 11.16 -61.73 42.45
C MET A 288 9.98 -62.65 42.76
N GLY A 289 9.63 -63.59 41.87
CA GLY A 289 8.57 -64.58 42.09
C GLY A 289 7.15 -64.01 42.04
N VAL A 290 6.96 -62.79 41.53
CA VAL A 290 5.64 -62.20 41.34
C VAL A 290 5.01 -62.79 40.09
N ARG A 291 4.16 -63.82 40.26
CA ARG A 291 3.25 -64.24 39.20
C ARG A 291 2.18 -63.17 39.03
N LYS A 292 1.89 -62.81 37.77
CA LYS A 292 0.75 -61.96 37.39
C LYS A 292 -0.55 -62.50 37.98
#